data_AF-F4KUT0-F1
#
_entry.id   AF-F4KUT0-F1
#
_cell.length_a   1.000
_cell.length_b   1.000
_cell.length_c   1.000
_cell.angle_alpha   90.00
_cell.angle_beta   90.00
_cell.angle_gamma   90.00
#
_symmetry.space_group_name_H-M   'P 1'
#
loop_
_entity.id
_entity.type
_entity.pdbx_description
1 polymer ?
#
loop_
_entity_poly.entity_id
_entity_poly.type
_entity_poly.pdbx_seq_one_letter_code
_entity_poly.pdbx_strand_id
1 'polypeptide(L)'
;MEKKHVETELTAVILELEARQAEEGLMLKEQFHEVYESVKPINLIKSTFKEAVASQDLREDIVNLSIGLVAGYVTKKLFQGVSDSPTKKLLGTVLQFGITTLIANNPEAIKSLGKGLFKLFNRDRDPEANIE
;
A
#
# COMPACT_ATOMS: atom_id res chain seq x y z
N MET A 1 -34.48 45.46 50.99
CA MET A 1 -33.30 45.64 50.12
C MET A 1 -32.54 44.33 49.90
N GLU A 2 -32.54 43.41 50.86
CA GLU A 2 -31.83 42.12 50.83
C GLU A 2 -32.20 41.19 49.66
N LYS A 3 -33.50 41.05 49.33
CA LYS A 3 -33.95 40.18 48.23
C LYS A 3 -33.38 40.55 46.85
N LYS A 4 -33.18 41.84 46.59
CA LYS A 4 -32.70 42.34 45.30
C LYS A 4 -31.21 42.03 45.06
N HIS A 5 -30.43 41.95 46.15
CA HIS A 5 -29.00 41.61 46.09
C HIS A 5 -28.82 40.13 45.75
N VAL A 6 -29.58 39.26 46.42
CA VAL A 6 -29.59 37.81 46.18
C VAL A 6 -30.01 37.48 44.74
N GLU A 7 -31.02 38.16 44.19
CA GLU A 7 -31.43 37.98 42.78
C GLU A 7 -30.34 38.38 41.78
N THR A 8 -29.60 39.45 42.08
CA THR A 8 -28.50 39.95 41.22
C THR A 8 -27.30 39.00 41.25
N GLU A 9 -26.95 38.49 42.43
CA GLU A 9 -25.88 37.50 42.60
C GLU A 9 -26.22 36.19 41.87
N LEU A 10 -27.46 35.70 42.00
CA LEU A 10 -27.88 34.47 41.33
C LEU A 10 -27.81 34.60 39.80
N THR A 11 -28.22 35.75 39.27
CA THR A 11 -28.18 36.03 37.83
C THR A 11 -26.75 36.10 37.30
N ALA A 12 -25.83 36.69 38.07
CA ALA A 12 -24.42 36.74 37.72
C ALA A 12 -23.79 35.33 37.68
N VAL A 13 -24.12 34.48 38.66
CA VAL A 13 -23.66 33.09 38.70
C VAL A 13 -24.24 32.28 37.54
N ILE A 14 -25.52 32.47 37.20
CA ILE A 14 -26.14 31.80 36.04
C ILE A 14 -25.42 32.18 34.74
N LEU A 15 -25.14 33.47 34.55
CA LEU A 15 -24.41 33.95 33.37
C LEU A 15 -22.99 33.37 33.27
N GLU A 16 -22.28 33.28 34.39
CA GLU A 16 -20.96 32.66 34.44
C GLU A 16 -21.02 31.17 34.10
N LEU A 17 -21.99 30.45 34.66
CA LEU A 17 -22.19 29.03 34.41
C LEU A 17 -22.61 28.75 32.96
N GLU A 18 -23.47 29.59 32.37
CA GLU A 18 -23.86 29.48 30.96
C GLU A 18 -22.66 29.73 30.03
N ALA A 19 -21.82 30.72 30.33
CA ALA A 19 -20.60 30.98 29.58
C ALA A 19 -19.62 29.79 29.64
N ARG A 20 -19.41 29.23 30.84
CA ARG A 20 -18.58 28.04 31.02
C ARG A 20 -19.17 26.83 30.29
N GLN A 21 -20.48 26.60 30.38
CA GLN A 21 -21.14 25.49 29.69
C GLN A 21 -21.00 25.59 28.17
N ALA A 22 -21.11 26.81 27.61
CA ALA A 22 -20.90 27.04 26.19
C ALA A 22 -19.46 26.74 25.75
N GLU A 23 -18.47 27.17 26.55
CA GLU A 23 -17.05 26.88 26.30
C GLU A 23 -16.76 25.37 26.37
N GLU A 24 -17.21 24.70 27.43
CA GLU A 24 -17.04 23.26 27.61
C GLU A 24 -17.71 22.46 26.48
N GLY A 25 -18.89 22.91 26.02
CA GLY A 25 -19.59 22.31 24.89
C GLY A 25 -18.83 22.42 23.56
N LEU A 26 -18.18 23.57 23.32
CA LEU A 26 -17.32 23.76 22.15
C LEU A 26 -16.09 22.85 22.21
N MET A 27 -15.40 22.80 23.35
CA MET A 27 -14.25 21.91 23.55
C MET A 27 -14.62 20.44 23.35
N LEU A 28 -15.77 20.01 23.88
CA LEU A 28 -16.23 18.63 23.73
C LEU A 28 -16.52 18.28 22.26
N LYS A 29 -17.09 19.22 21.50
CA LYS A 29 -17.35 19.04 20.07
C LYS A 29 -16.05 18.89 19.28
N GLU A 30 -15.03 19.67 19.62
CA GLU A 30 -13.73 19.60 18.97
C GLU A 30 -13.02 18.28 19.27
N GLN A 31 -12.97 17.87 20.54
CA GLN A 31 -12.45 16.56 20.94
C GLN A 31 -13.19 15.42 20.26
N PHE A 32 -14.52 15.49 20.18
CA PHE A 32 -15.31 14.49 19.46
C PHE A 32 -14.95 14.44 17.97
N HIS A 33 -14.76 15.60 17.34
CA HIS A 33 -14.34 15.66 15.94
C HIS A 33 -12.96 15.04 15.73
N GLU A 34 -11.98 15.34 16.58
CA GLU A 34 -10.64 14.75 16.50
C GLU A 34 -10.67 13.23 16.71
N VAL A 35 -11.41 12.75 17.71
CA VAL A 35 -11.60 11.31 17.93
C VAL A 35 -12.26 10.68 16.72
N TYR A 36 -13.35 11.29 16.21
CA TYR A 36 -14.04 10.82 15.01
C TYR A 36 -13.11 10.74 13.80
N GLU A 37 -12.30 11.76 13.54
CA GLU A 37 -11.30 11.73 12.48
C GLU A 37 -10.25 10.64 12.73
N SER A 38 -9.73 10.49 13.95
CA SER A 38 -8.68 9.51 14.28
C SER A 38 -9.13 8.06 14.05
N VAL A 39 -10.40 7.73 14.30
CA VAL A 39 -10.93 6.38 14.11
C VAL A 39 -11.34 6.11 12.66
N LYS A 40 -11.32 7.12 11.78
CA LYS A 40 -11.59 6.88 10.35
C LYS A 40 -10.53 5.93 9.80
N PRO A 41 -10.93 4.88 9.06
CA PRO A 41 -10.00 3.90 8.51
C PRO A 41 -8.85 4.52 7.72
N ILE A 42 -9.12 5.62 6.99
CA ILE A 42 -8.10 6.33 6.21
C ILE A 42 -7.00 6.94 7.08
N ASN A 43 -7.35 7.47 8.26
CA ASN A 43 -6.39 8.08 9.17
C ASN A 43 -5.59 7.01 9.93
N LEU A 44 -6.21 5.85 10.21
CA LEU A 44 -5.53 4.66 10.73
C LEU A 44 -4.51 4.08 9.72
N ILE A 45 -4.88 3.99 8.44
CA ILE A 45 -3.96 3.55 7.39
C ILE A 45 -2.81 4.56 7.24
N LYS A 46 -3.12 5.87 7.30
CA LYS A 46 -2.11 6.92 7.19
C LYS A 46 -1.12 6.91 8.35
N SER A 47 -1.59 6.73 9.59
CA SER A 47 -0.71 6.67 10.77
C SER A 47 0.17 5.42 10.74
N THR A 48 -0.43 4.25 10.47
CA THR A 48 0.30 2.96 10.37
C THR A 48 1.30 2.97 9.22
N PHE A 49 0.97 3.52 8.05
CA PHE A 49 1.91 3.67 6.94
C PHE A 49 3.06 4.63 7.26
N LYS A 50 2.77 5.77 7.91
CA LYS A 50 3.80 6.72 8.34
C LYS A 50 4.79 6.08 9.32
N GLU A 51 4.29 5.27 10.25
CA GLU A 51 5.11 4.54 11.22
C GLU A 51 5.90 3.41 10.56
N ALA A 52 5.28 2.69 9.62
CA ALA A 52 5.93 1.64 8.84
C ALA A 52 7.05 2.15 7.92
N VAL A 53 6.92 3.35 7.36
CA VAL A 53 7.99 3.95 6.54
C VAL A 53 9.11 4.55 7.40
N ALA A 54 8.82 4.89 8.66
CA ALA A 54 9.81 5.45 9.59
C ALA A 54 10.77 4.39 10.17
N SER A 55 10.36 3.12 10.24
CA SER A 55 11.26 2.03 10.64
C SER A 55 12.11 1.56 9.46
N GLN A 56 13.40 1.34 9.71
CA GLN A 56 14.33 0.88 8.66
C GLN A 56 13.96 -0.52 8.14
N ASP A 57 13.49 -1.40 9.01
CA ASP A 57 13.15 -2.80 8.66
C ASP A 57 11.92 -2.88 7.75
N LEU A 58 10.84 -2.12 8.01
CA LEU A 58 9.63 -2.19 7.18
C LEU A 58 9.79 -1.50 5.83
N ARG A 59 10.81 -0.66 5.64
CA ARG A 59 11.07 -0.02 4.34
C ARG A 59 11.38 -1.08 3.28
N GLU A 60 12.17 -2.11 3.62
CA GLU A 60 12.48 -3.20 2.71
C GLU A 60 11.23 -4.03 2.38
N ASP A 61 10.40 -4.32 3.38
CA ASP A 61 9.13 -5.04 3.20
C ASP A 61 8.15 -4.29 2.31
N ILE A 62 8.02 -2.96 2.47
CA ILE A 62 7.17 -2.12 1.62
C ILE A 62 7.68 -2.13 0.17
N VAL A 63 9.00 -2.06 -0.03
CA VAL A 63 9.60 -2.15 -1.37
C VAL A 63 9.31 -3.53 -1.99
N ASN A 64 9.54 -4.61 -1.27
CA ASN A 64 9.26 -5.97 -1.74
C ASN A 64 7.78 -6.17 -2.08
N LEU A 65 6.88 -5.68 -1.22
CA LEU A 65 5.43 -5.73 -1.43
C LEU A 65 5.01 -4.89 -2.64
N SER A 66 5.61 -3.71 -2.84
CA SER A 66 5.37 -2.87 -4.01
C SER A 66 5.82 -3.53 -5.31
N ILE A 67 6.97 -4.23 -5.30
CA ILE A 67 7.45 -5.02 -6.45
C ILE A 67 6.44 -6.13 -6.77
N GLY A 68 5.96 -6.85 -5.76
CA GLY A 68 4.93 -7.88 -5.93
C GLY A 68 3.61 -7.33 -6.49
N LEU A 69 3.17 -6.17 -6.03
CA LEU A 69 1.96 -5.49 -6.53
C LEU A 69 2.14 -4.98 -7.97
N VAL A 70 3.28 -4.37 -8.30
CA VAL A 70 3.59 -3.90 -9.65
C VAL A 70 3.70 -5.09 -10.59
N ALA A 71 4.46 -6.12 -10.22
CA ALA A 71 4.59 -7.34 -11.00
C ALA A 71 3.23 -8.03 -11.18
N GLY A 72 2.42 -8.12 -10.12
CA GLY A 72 1.07 -8.64 -10.16
C GLY A 72 0.12 -7.81 -11.03
N TYR A 73 0.23 -6.48 -11.01
CA TYR A 73 -0.54 -5.58 -11.85
C TYR A 73 -0.14 -5.67 -13.32
N VAL A 74 1.16 -5.69 -13.62
CA VAL A 74 1.70 -5.89 -14.97
C VAL A 74 1.26 -7.24 -15.49
N THR A 75 1.43 -8.30 -14.69
CA THR A 75 0.93 -9.65 -14.97
C THR A 75 -0.57 -9.59 -15.25
N LYS A 76 -1.39 -9.03 -14.37
CA LYS A 76 -2.83 -8.88 -14.58
C LYS A 76 -3.14 -8.09 -15.85
N LYS A 77 -2.43 -7.02 -16.18
CA LYS A 77 -2.65 -6.27 -17.42
C LYS A 77 -2.29 -7.08 -18.67
N LEU A 78 -1.19 -7.83 -18.62
CA LEU A 78 -0.75 -8.69 -19.69
C LEU A 78 -1.73 -9.86 -19.89
N PHE A 79 -2.13 -10.53 -18.79
CA PHE A 79 -2.95 -11.76 -18.75
C PHE A 79 -4.47 -11.52 -18.74
N GLN A 80 -5.01 -10.48 -18.10
CA GLN A 80 -6.45 -10.20 -18.05
C GLN A 80 -6.99 -9.61 -19.36
N GLY A 81 -6.13 -9.06 -20.22
CA GLY A 81 -6.52 -8.68 -21.58
C GLY A 81 -6.39 -9.82 -22.62
N VAL A 82 -6.09 -11.05 -22.21
CA VAL A 82 -5.74 -12.17 -23.13
C VAL A 82 -6.96 -12.70 -23.90
N SER A 83 -8.17 -12.17 -23.67
CA SER A 83 -9.36 -12.79 -24.23
C SER A 83 -9.63 -12.57 -25.71
N ASP A 84 -9.11 -11.57 -26.45
CA ASP A 84 -9.40 -11.50 -27.91
C ASP A 84 -8.63 -10.52 -28.85
N SER A 85 -7.58 -9.81 -28.42
CA SER A 85 -7.00 -8.73 -29.27
C SER A 85 -5.98 -9.21 -30.33
N PRO A 86 -6.11 -8.84 -31.63
CA PRO A 86 -5.21 -9.24 -32.73
C PRO A 86 -3.72 -8.92 -32.55
N THR A 87 -3.41 -7.85 -31.82
CA THR A 87 -2.02 -7.44 -31.51
C THR A 87 -1.27 -8.47 -30.67
N LYS A 88 -1.99 -9.28 -29.88
CA LYS A 88 -1.40 -10.34 -29.05
C LYS A 88 -1.12 -11.61 -29.82
N LYS A 89 -1.96 -11.95 -30.81
CA LYS A 89 -1.64 -13.00 -31.79
C LYS A 89 -0.34 -12.64 -32.50
N LEU A 90 -0.18 -11.38 -32.90
CA LEU A 90 1.05 -10.90 -33.52
C LEU A 90 2.27 -11.07 -32.61
N LEU A 91 2.19 -10.63 -31.35
CA LEU A 91 3.31 -10.74 -30.41
C LEU A 91 3.66 -12.21 -30.10
N GLY A 92 2.65 -13.05 -29.89
CA GLY A 92 2.81 -14.49 -29.69
C GLY A 92 3.39 -15.18 -30.92
N THR A 93 2.94 -14.81 -32.12
CA THR A 93 3.48 -15.32 -33.39
C THR A 93 4.92 -14.87 -33.61
N VAL A 94 5.29 -13.62 -33.30
CA VAL A 94 6.69 -13.15 -33.41
C VAL A 94 7.59 -13.90 -32.43
N LEU A 95 7.15 -14.07 -31.18
CA LEU A 95 7.88 -14.86 -30.17
C LEU A 95 8.02 -16.33 -30.59
N GLN A 96 6.91 -16.95 -30.99
CA GLN A 96 6.90 -18.33 -31.48
C GLN A 96 7.81 -18.48 -32.69
N PHE A 97 7.74 -17.57 -33.66
CA PHE A 97 8.57 -17.60 -34.85
C PHE A 97 10.06 -17.41 -34.51
N GLY A 98 10.39 -16.52 -33.56
CA GLY A 98 11.75 -16.33 -33.07
C GLY A 98 12.30 -17.59 -32.39
N ILE A 99 11.51 -18.22 -31.53
CA ILE A 99 11.88 -19.48 -30.86
C ILE A 99 12.01 -20.61 -31.88
N THR A 100 11.04 -20.78 -32.79
CA THR A 100 11.06 -21.81 -33.83
C THR A 100 12.24 -21.62 -34.79
N THR A 101 12.59 -20.39 -35.16
CA THR A 101 13.75 -20.09 -36.00
C THR A 101 15.07 -20.40 -35.28
N LEU A 102 15.15 -20.14 -33.97
CA LEU A 102 16.30 -20.53 -33.15
C LEU A 102 16.43 -22.05 -33.00
N ILE A 103 15.32 -22.77 -32.80
CA ILE A 103 15.29 -24.25 -32.74
C ILE A 103 15.74 -24.85 -34.07
N ALA A 104 15.19 -24.34 -35.18
CA ALA A 104 15.45 -24.88 -36.52
C ALA A 104 16.92 -24.70 -36.93
N ASN A 105 17.54 -23.58 -36.58
CA ASN A 105 18.92 -23.28 -36.97
C ASN A 105 19.97 -23.74 -35.95
N ASN A 106 19.63 -23.84 -34.65
CA ASN A 106 20.58 -24.17 -33.58
C ASN A 106 19.90 -24.94 -32.43
N PRO A 107 19.75 -26.28 -32.54
CA PRO A 107 19.13 -27.10 -31.49
C PRO A 107 19.86 -27.01 -30.13
N GLU A 108 21.16 -26.79 -30.17
CA GLU A 108 22.00 -26.60 -28.97
C GLU A 108 21.73 -25.27 -28.26
N ALA A 109 21.28 -24.24 -28.99
CA ALA A 109 20.88 -22.96 -28.39
C ALA A 109 19.72 -23.17 -27.42
N ILE A 110 18.73 -24.02 -27.75
CA ILE A 110 17.62 -24.33 -26.85
C ILE A 110 18.08 -25.10 -25.61
N LYS A 111 19.04 -26.01 -25.74
CA LYS A 111 19.62 -26.69 -24.58
C LYS A 111 20.36 -25.72 -23.67
N SER A 112 21.08 -24.74 -24.23
CA SER A 112 21.79 -23.72 -23.44
C SER A 112 20.84 -22.73 -22.77
N LEU A 113 19.77 -22.30 -23.45
CA LEU A 113 18.72 -21.45 -22.90
C LEU A 113 17.93 -22.19 -21.83
N GLY A 114 17.55 -23.45 -22.09
CA GLY A 114 16.90 -24.31 -21.11
C GLY A 114 17.77 -24.55 -19.88
N LYS A 115 19.07 -24.83 -20.05
CA LYS A 115 20.03 -24.94 -18.94
C LYS A 115 20.19 -23.62 -18.18
N GLY A 116 20.20 -22.48 -18.86
CA GLY A 116 20.29 -21.15 -18.24
C GLY A 116 19.05 -20.80 -17.41
N LEU A 117 17.86 -21.05 -17.95
CA LEU A 117 16.59 -20.86 -17.24
C LEU A 117 16.43 -21.83 -16.08
N PHE A 118 16.82 -23.09 -16.25
CA PHE A 118 16.84 -24.08 -15.18
C PHE A 118 17.83 -23.71 -14.07
N LYS A 119 19.02 -23.22 -14.43
CA LYS A 119 20.00 -22.69 -13.46
C LYS A 119 19.47 -21.47 -12.71
N LEU A 120 18.76 -20.56 -13.40
CA LEU A 120 18.14 -19.39 -12.76
C LEU A 120 17.05 -19.78 -11.77
N PHE A 121 16.27 -20.82 -12.06
CA PHE A 121 15.20 -21.30 -11.17
C PHE A 121 15.71 -22.15 -9.99
N ASN A 122 16.84 -22.84 -10.16
CA ASN A 122 17.48 -23.62 -9.09
C ASN A 122 18.58 -22.84 -8.32
N ARG A 123 18.81 -21.56 -8.62
CA ARG A 123 19.92 -20.78 -8.03
C ARG A 123 19.79 -20.54 -6.53
N ASP A 124 18.59 -20.68 -5.96
CA ASP A 124 18.34 -20.54 -4.52
C ASP A 124 18.60 -21.82 -3.70
N ARG A 125 19.29 -22.83 -4.25
CA ARG A 125 19.56 -24.11 -3.56
C ARG A 125 21.01 -24.60 -3.50
N ASP A 126 22.01 -23.82 -3.91
CA ASP A 126 23.42 -24.19 -3.71
C ASP A 126 24.20 -23.05 -3.04
N PRO A 127 24.41 -23.10 -1.71
CA PRO A 127 25.56 -22.47 -1.10
C PRO A 127 26.79 -23.34 -1.40
N GLU A 128 27.96 -22.72 -1.57
CA GLU A 128 29.27 -23.35 -1.78
C GLU A 128 29.69 -23.62 -3.23
N ALA A 129 30.07 -22.54 -3.91
CA ALA A 129 31.13 -22.61 -4.92
C ALA A 129 31.95 -21.30 -4.88
N ASN A 130 32.78 -21.18 -3.84
CA ASN A 130 33.86 -20.18 -3.75
C ASN A 130 35.04 -20.80 -2.99
N ILE A 131 35.68 -21.83 -3.56
CA ILE A 131 37.09 -22.14 -3.30
C ILE A 131 37.66 -22.81 -4.55
N GLU A 132 38.41 -22.05 -5.35
CA GLU A 132 39.78 -22.38 -5.78
C GLU A 132 40.52 -21.08 -6.13
#